data_AF-Q8FGT7-F1
#
_entry.id   AF-Q8FGT7-F1
#
_cell.length_a   1.000
_cell.length_b   1.000
_cell.length_c   1.000
_cell.angle_alpha   90.00
_cell.angle_beta   90.00
_cell.angle_gamma   90.00
#
_symmetry.space_group_name_H-M   'P 1'
#
loop_
_entity.id
_entity.type
_entity.pdbx_description
1 polymer ?
#
loop_
_entity_poly.entity_id
_entity_poly.type
_entity_poly.pdbx_seq_one_letter_code
_entity_poly.pdbx_strand_id
1 'polypeptide(L)' 'MKKFRWVALVVVVLACLLLWAQVFNMMCDQDVQFFSGICAINQFIPW' A
#
# COMPACT_ATOMS: atom_id res chain seq x y z
N MET A 1 -7.06 20.03 21.10
CA MET A 1 -7.68 19.78 19.77
C MET A 1 -6.68 19.57 18.63
N LYS A 2 -5.62 20.37 18.45
CA LYS A 2 -4.65 20.20 17.33
C LYS A 2 -3.98 18.82 17.25
N LYS A 3 -3.66 18.20 18.40
CA LYS A 3 -2.98 16.89 18.47
C LYS A 3 -3.84 15.76 17.87
N PHE A 4 -5.13 15.72 18.22
CA PHE A 4 -6.07 14.75 17.64
C PHE A 4 -6.24 14.88 16.14
N ARG A 5 -6.21 16.12 15.60
CA ARG A 5 -6.31 16.35 14.16
C ARG A 5 -5.11 15.77 13.40
N TRP A 6 -3.91 15.87 13.98
CA TRP A 6 -2.71 15.24 13.41
C TRP A 6 -2.77 13.71 13.48
N VAL A 7 -3.22 13.14 14.60
CA VAL A 7 -3.39 11.69 14.73
C VAL A 7 -4.38 11.18 13.68
N ALA A 8 -5.53 11.84 13.51
CA ALA A 8 -6.50 11.46 12.49
C ALA A 8 -5.91 11.53 11.07
N LEU A 9 -5.15 12.59 10.75
CA LEU A 9 -4.47 12.70 9.45
C LEU A 9 -3.47 11.56 9.24
N VAL A 10 -2.66 11.21 10.23
CA VAL A 10 -1.68 10.12 10.14
C VAL A 10 -2.40 8.79 9.92
N VAL A 11 -3.51 8.53 10.62
CA VAL A 11 -4.31 7.31 10.44
C VAL A 11 -4.90 7.25 9.03
N VAL A 12 -5.43 8.35 8.51
CA VAL A 12 -5.97 8.41 7.13
C VAL A 12 -4.88 8.15 6.09
N VAL A 13 -3.69 8.74 6.27
CA VAL A 13 -2.55 8.53 5.36
C VAL A 13 -2.09 7.07 5.40
N LEU A 14 -1.99 6.46 6.59
CA LEU A 14 -1.66 5.04 6.74
C LEU A 14 -2.69 4.14 6.07
N ALA A 15 -3.98 4.42 6.24
CA ALA A 15 -5.05 3.65 5.59
C ALA A 15 -4.99 3.76 4.05
N CYS A 16 -4.73 4.96 3.52
CA CYS A 16 -4.53 5.14 2.08
C CYS A 16 -3.31 4.37 1.56
N LEU A 17 -2.18 4.41 2.28
CA LEU A 17 -0.97 3.68 1.90
C LEU A 17 -1.19 2.15 1.92
N LEU A 18 -1.91 1.65 2.92
CA LEU A 18 -2.26 0.23 3.01
C LEU A 18 -3.16 -0.20 1.85
N LEU A 19 -4.22 0.56 1.56
CA LEU A 19 -5.11 0.27 0.43
C LEU A 19 -4.36 0.31 -0.91
N TRP A 20 -3.45 1.27 -1.08
CA TRP A 20 -2.61 1.36 -2.27
C TRP A 20 -1.70 0.14 -2.43
N ALA A 21 -1.04 -0.29 -1.36
CA ALA A 21 -0.21 -1.50 -1.35
C ALA A 21 -1.04 -2.76 -1.67
N GLN A 22 -2.27 -2.87 -1.14
CA GLN A 22 -3.18 -3.99 -1.43
C GLN A 22 -3.58 -4.05 -2.91
N VAL A 23 -3.92 -2.91 -3.51
CA VAL A 23 -4.23 -2.84 -4.95
C VAL A 23 -3.01 -3.23 -5.78
N PHE A 24 -1.82 -2.77 -5.41
CA PHE A 24 -0.57 -3.17 -6.07
C PHE A 24 -0.34 -4.68 -5.99
N ASN A 25 -0.52 -5.26 -4.80
CA ASN A 25 -0.39 -6.69 -4.61
C ASN A 25 -1.41 -7.48 -5.46
N MET A 26 -2.65 -6.99 -5.56
CA MET A 26 -3.69 -7.62 -6.38
C MET A 26 -3.41 -7.51 -7.88
N MET A 27 -2.79 -6.41 -8.33
CA MET A 27 -2.30 -6.32 -9.72
C MET A 27 -1.12 -7.26 -9.97
N CYS A 28 -0.25 -7.46 -8.97
CA CYS A 28 0.84 -8.43 -9.06
C CYS A 28 0.35 -9.87 -9.14
N ASP A 29 -0.72 -10.22 -8.42
CA ASP A 29 -1.35 -11.55 -8.52
C ASP A 29 -1.90 -11.84 -9.92
N GLN A 30 -2.27 -10.79 -10.66
CA GLN A 30 -2.74 -10.88 -12.04
C GLN A 30 -1.59 -10.95 -13.07
N ASP A 31 -0.32 -10.98 -12.64
CA ASP A 31 0.89 -11.09 -13.47
C ASP A 31 0.93 -10.13 -14.67
N VAL A 32 0.43 -8.90 -14.50
CA VAL A 32 0.49 -7.89 -15.56
C VAL A 32 1.95 -7.40 -15.73
N GLN A 33 2.52 -7.68 -16.91
CA GLN A 33 3.97 -7.54 -17.19
C GLN A 33 4.55 -6.15 -16.88
N PHE A 34 3.72 -5.09 -16.88
CA PHE A 34 4.12 -3.72 -16.53
C PHE A 34 4.71 -3.57 -15.12
N PHE A 35 4.32 -4.43 -14.18
CA PHE A 35 4.73 -4.32 -12.77
C PHE A 35 5.66 -5.42 -12.30
N SER A 36 6.13 -6.32 -13.17
CA SER A 36 6.97 -7.48 -12.83
C SER A 36 8.14 -7.15 -11.88
N GLY A 37 8.84 -6.03 -12.08
CA GLY A 37 9.93 -5.60 -11.20
C GLY A 37 9.48 -5.19 -9.79
N ILE A 38 8.30 -4.57 -9.67
CA ILE A 38 7.71 -4.19 -8.37
C ILE A 38 7.10 -5.43 -7.71
N CYS A 39 6.49 -6.33 -8.49
CA CYS A 39 5.95 -7.60 -8.04
C CYS A 39 7.03 -8.59 -7.55
N ALA A 40 8.22 -8.52 -8.13
CA ALA A 40 9.38 -9.26 -7.64
C ALA A 40 9.78 -8.84 -6.22
N ILE A 41 9.60 -7.58 -5.85
CA ILE A 41 9.82 -7.10 -4.47
C ILE A 41 8.59 -7.41 -3.61
N ASN A 42 7.41 -7.42 -4.21
CA ASN A 42 6.12 -7.66 -3.56
C ASN A 42 6.09 -9.01 -2.84
N GLN A 43 6.65 -10.07 -3.42
CA GLN A 43 6.76 -11.37 -2.75
C GLN A 43 7.53 -11.35 -1.40
N PHE A 44 8.36 -10.33 -1.15
CA PHE A 44 9.19 -10.23 0.05
C PHE A 44 8.56 -9.39 1.17
N ILE A 45 7.49 -8.65 0.88
CA ILE A 45 6.89 -7.78 1.88
C ILE A 45 5.70 -8.56 2.51
N PRO A 46 5.75 -8.82 3.82
CA PRO A 46 4.73 -9.60 4.53
C PRO A 46 3.53 -8.69 4.89
N TRP A 47 2.97 -8.02 3.89
CA TRP A 47 1.65 -7.38 4.05
C TRP A 47 0.53 -8.42 4.05
#